data_AF-A0A5C4LTB7-F1
#
_entry.id   AF-A0A5C4LTB7-F1
#
_cell.length_a   1.000
_cell.length_b   1.000
_cell.length_c   1.000
_cell.angle_alpha   90.00
_cell.angle_beta   90.00
_cell.angle_gamma   90.00
#
_symmetry.space_group_name_H-M   'P 1'
#
loop_
_entity.id
_entity.type
_entity.pdbx_description
1 polymer ?
#
loop_
_entity_poly.entity_id
_entity_poly.type
_entity_poly.pdbx_seq_one_letter_code
_entity_poly.pdbx_strand_id
1 'polypeptide(L)'
;MASAARVLKYLSFGLVAFYAVFGCAFIIGEVLTDPGGLRGVLLTLSWLVPMAALVVCAALWPRMATNLLTIAAAIVALFILIDLAFDIVHEDDVGPVGAIAAFAVAVPLGVLGLRRPVHAGWLLVLVGAPLLASLHGSAMAVAVPVVLVGGLYLLAGYRK
;
A
#
# COMPACT_ATOMS: atom_id res chain seq x y z
N MET A 1 8.35 -12.47 -26.06
CA MET A 1 8.10 -12.68 -24.61
C MET A 1 8.48 -11.49 -23.74
N ALA A 2 9.65 -10.84 -23.94
CA ALA A 2 10.06 -9.63 -23.22
C ALA A 2 9.07 -8.44 -23.29
N SER A 3 8.26 -8.35 -24.36
CA SER A 3 7.19 -7.35 -24.49
C SER A 3 6.09 -7.53 -23.43
N ALA A 4 5.62 -8.77 -23.21
CA ALA A 4 4.52 -9.05 -22.28
C ALA A 4 4.91 -8.76 -20.82
N ALA A 5 6.12 -9.11 -20.40
CA ALA A 5 6.62 -8.81 -19.05
C ALA A 5 6.75 -7.30 -18.81
N ARG A 6 7.16 -6.54 -19.84
CA ARG A 6 7.24 -5.08 -19.79
C ARG A 6 5.86 -4.44 -19.67
N VAL A 7 4.91 -4.88 -20.50
CA VAL A 7 3.51 -4.42 -20.45
C VAL A 7 2.92 -4.65 -19.07
N LEU A 8 3.07 -5.87 -18.53
CA LEU A 8 2.51 -6.22 -17.22
C LEU A 8 3.08 -5.34 -16.11
N LYS A 9 4.38 -5.07 -16.13
CA LYS A 9 5.04 -4.19 -15.15
C LYS A 9 4.51 -2.76 -15.17
N TYR A 10 4.33 -2.18 -16.36
CA TYR A 10 3.79 -0.83 -16.49
C TYR A 10 2.30 -0.77 -16.19
N LEU A 11 1.56 -1.85 -16.49
CA LEU A 11 0.15 -1.97 -16.15
C LEU A 11 -0.05 -2.07 -14.64
N SER A 12 0.78 -2.87 -13.93
CA SER A 12 0.82 -2.89 -12.46
C SER A 12 1.09 -1.51 -11.89
N PHE A 13 2.08 -0.81 -12.43
CA PHE A 13 2.42 0.54 -11.96
C PHE A 13 1.29 1.54 -12.25
N GLY A 14 0.68 1.47 -13.43
CA GLY A 14 -0.44 2.31 -13.81
C GLY A 14 -1.65 2.11 -12.89
N LEU A 15 -1.94 0.85 -12.54
CA LEU A 15 -2.98 0.51 -11.56
C LEU A 15 -2.68 1.09 -10.18
N VAL A 16 -1.45 0.94 -9.68
CA VAL A 16 -1.05 1.56 -8.39
C VAL A 16 -1.12 3.07 -8.46
N ALA A 17 -0.67 3.70 -9.54
CA ALA A 17 -0.69 5.15 -9.67
C ALA A 17 -2.14 5.68 -9.71
N PHE A 18 -3.01 5.03 -10.47
CA PHE A 18 -4.44 5.33 -10.50
C PHE A 18 -5.03 5.19 -9.09
N TYR A 19 -4.83 4.04 -8.46
CA TYR A 19 -5.34 3.77 -7.13
C TYR A 19 -4.77 4.75 -6.08
N ALA A 20 -3.51 5.13 -6.19
CA ALA A 20 -2.88 6.11 -5.30
C ALA A 20 -3.54 7.48 -5.41
N VAL A 21 -3.82 7.95 -6.64
CA VAL A 21 -4.45 9.26 -6.86
C VAL A 21 -5.86 9.29 -6.28
N PHE A 22 -6.70 8.32 -6.67
CA PHE A 22 -8.10 8.29 -6.21
C PHE A 22 -8.21 7.94 -4.73
N GLY A 23 -7.40 7.00 -4.25
CA GLY A 23 -7.33 6.62 -2.83
C GLY A 23 -6.86 7.78 -1.96
N CYS A 24 -5.82 8.52 -2.36
CA CYS A 24 -5.42 9.72 -1.62
C CYS A 24 -6.52 10.78 -1.62
N ALA A 25 -7.10 11.09 -2.77
CA ALA A 25 -8.16 12.09 -2.86
C ALA A 25 -9.35 11.73 -1.96
N PHE A 26 -9.75 10.46 -1.94
CA PHE A 26 -10.81 9.93 -1.10
C PHE A 26 -10.46 10.02 0.40
N ILE A 27 -9.33 9.44 0.82
CA ILE A 27 -8.92 9.43 2.24
C ILE A 27 -8.75 10.85 2.77
N ILE A 28 -8.14 11.75 1.99
CA ILE A 28 -7.98 13.16 2.36
C ILE A 28 -9.35 13.83 2.48
N GLY A 29 -10.25 13.60 1.52
CA GLY A 29 -11.61 14.16 1.54
C GLY A 29 -12.40 13.74 2.77
N GLU A 30 -12.38 12.45 3.11
CA GLU A 30 -13.04 11.90 4.30
C GLU A 30 -12.46 12.53 5.58
N VAL A 31 -11.13 12.48 5.76
CA VAL A 31 -10.47 12.99 6.98
C VAL A 31 -10.64 14.51 7.16
N LEU A 32 -10.71 15.26 6.06
CA LEU A 32 -10.96 16.71 6.12
C LEU A 32 -12.44 17.06 6.35
N THR A 33 -13.36 16.14 6.07
CA THR A 33 -14.79 16.30 6.34
C THR A 33 -15.11 15.91 7.77
N ASP A 34 -14.57 14.78 8.24
CA ASP A 34 -14.71 14.27 9.60
C ASP A 34 -13.43 13.51 9.97
N PRO A 35 -12.58 14.02 10.91
CA PRO A 35 -12.85 15.05 11.90
C PRO A 35 -12.67 16.52 11.45
N GLY A 36 -12.05 16.76 10.28
CA GLY A 36 -11.80 18.10 9.76
C GLY A 36 -10.88 19.01 10.58
N GLY A 37 -10.81 20.28 10.19
CA GLY A 37 -9.99 21.31 10.84
C GLY A 37 -8.49 20.95 10.94
N LEU A 38 -7.82 21.41 12.00
CA LEU A 38 -6.40 21.11 12.22
C LEU A 38 -6.15 19.61 12.47
N ARG A 39 -7.08 18.92 13.13
CA ARG A 39 -6.96 17.49 13.42
C ARG A 39 -6.93 16.67 12.13
N GLY A 40 -7.85 16.94 11.20
CA GLY A 40 -7.88 16.28 9.89
C GLY A 40 -6.61 16.56 9.07
N VAL A 41 -6.10 17.79 9.12
CA VAL A 41 -4.83 18.14 8.46
C VAL A 41 -3.66 17.34 9.04
N LEU A 42 -3.52 17.28 10.37
CA LEU A 42 -2.43 16.55 11.02
C LEU A 42 -2.52 15.04 10.78
N LEU A 43 -3.72 14.47 10.82
CA LEU A 43 -3.96 13.06 10.49
C LEU A 43 -3.65 12.77 9.03
N THR A 44 -3.97 13.67 8.11
CA THR A 44 -3.62 13.53 6.70
C THR A 44 -2.10 13.54 6.52
N LEU A 45 -1.42 14.51 7.12
CA LEU A 45 0.03 14.65 7.00
C LEU A 45 0.79 13.48 7.62
N SER A 46 0.25 12.86 8.68
CA SER A 46 0.92 11.78 9.41
C SER A 46 1.19 10.54 8.56
N TRP A 47 0.34 10.24 7.57
CA TRP A 47 0.55 9.12 6.64
C TRP A 47 1.01 9.59 5.25
N LEU A 48 0.54 10.76 4.78
CA LEU A 48 0.83 11.25 3.43
C LEU A 48 2.31 11.63 3.27
N VAL A 49 2.89 12.31 4.26
CA VAL A 49 4.30 12.72 4.24
C VAL A 49 5.25 11.52 4.23
N PRO A 50 5.15 10.53 5.14
CA PRO A 50 6.04 9.37 5.09
C PRO A 50 5.82 8.53 3.82
N MET A 51 4.57 8.40 3.33
CA MET A 51 4.33 7.73 2.05
C MET A 51 5.06 8.45 0.90
N ALA A 52 4.94 9.77 0.80
CA ALA A 52 5.61 10.55 -0.24
C ALA A 52 7.15 10.42 -0.15
N ALA A 53 7.70 10.47 1.08
CA ALA A 53 9.13 10.26 1.30
C ALA A 53 9.58 8.86 0.86
N LEU A 54 8.79 7.82 1.15
CA LEU A 54 9.06 6.44 0.70
C LEU A 54 8.96 6.30 -0.82
N VAL A 55 8.02 6.98 -1.47
CA VAL A 55 7.89 7.01 -2.94
C VAL A 55 9.15 7.61 -3.57
N VAL A 56 9.60 8.76 -3.07
CA VAL A 56 10.84 9.41 -3.53
C VAL A 56 12.03 8.50 -3.30
N CYS A 57 12.12 7.87 -2.12
CA CYS A 57 13.18 6.91 -1.80
C CYS A 57 13.18 5.71 -2.76
N ALA A 58 12.01 5.13 -3.07
CA ALA A 58 11.88 4.02 -4.02
C ALA A 58 12.27 4.42 -5.45
N ALA A 59 11.94 5.65 -5.86
CA ALA A 59 12.27 6.17 -7.18
C ALA A 59 13.78 6.46 -7.33
N LEU A 60 14.40 7.06 -6.31
CA LEU A 60 15.79 7.54 -6.39
C LEU A 60 16.81 6.48 -5.94
N TRP A 61 16.52 5.74 -4.86
CA TRP A 61 17.45 4.80 -4.21
C TRP A 61 16.84 3.41 -3.99
N PRO A 62 16.58 2.62 -5.05
CA PRO A 62 15.83 1.38 -4.96
C PRO A 62 16.47 0.32 -4.05
N ARG A 63 17.80 0.33 -3.93
CA ARG A 63 18.53 -0.59 -3.05
C ARG A 63 18.21 -0.31 -1.58
N MET A 64 18.31 0.95 -1.16
CA MET A 64 17.99 1.38 0.21
C MET A 64 16.48 1.22 0.48
N ALA A 65 15.65 1.63 -0.47
CA ALA A 65 14.20 1.52 -0.37
C ALA A 65 13.71 0.08 -0.22
N THR A 66 14.43 -0.91 -0.77
CA THR A 66 14.06 -2.33 -0.60
C THR A 66 14.06 -2.71 0.88
N ASN A 67 15.13 -2.39 1.62
CA ASN A 67 15.21 -2.73 3.05
C ASN A 67 14.17 -1.95 3.86
N LEU A 68 14.04 -0.65 3.58
CA LEU A 68 13.11 0.22 4.31
C LEU A 68 11.66 -0.21 4.10
N LEU A 69 11.28 -0.53 2.86
CA LEU A 69 9.92 -0.99 2.54
C LEU A 69 9.65 -2.42 3.02
N THR A 70 10.66 -3.30 3.09
CA THR A 70 10.51 -4.60 3.76
C THR A 70 10.16 -4.43 5.23
N ILE A 71 10.89 -3.56 5.94
CA ILE A 71 10.63 -3.28 7.36
C ILE A 71 9.24 -2.66 7.53
N ALA A 72 8.91 -1.64 6.72
CA ALA A 72 7.60 -0.99 6.78
C ALA A 72 6.45 -1.98 6.49
N ALA A 73 6.59 -2.80 5.45
CA ALA A 73 5.60 -3.84 5.10
C ALA A 73 5.44 -4.88 6.22
N ALA A 74 6.54 -5.33 6.84
CA ALA A 74 6.48 -6.28 7.95
C ALA A 74 5.80 -5.68 9.18
N ILE A 75 6.10 -4.42 9.53
CA ILE A 75 5.46 -3.72 10.65
C ILE A 75 3.96 -3.58 10.40
N VAL A 76 3.57 -3.15 9.19
CA VAL A 76 2.15 -2.99 8.85
C VAL A 76 1.42 -4.32 8.83
N ALA A 77 1.99 -5.36 8.22
CA ALA A 77 1.39 -6.69 8.22
C ALA A 77 1.24 -7.26 9.64
N LEU A 78 2.27 -7.09 10.49
CA LEU A 78 2.21 -7.50 11.89
C LEU A 78 1.16 -6.72 12.66
N PHE A 79 1.07 -5.41 12.47
CA PHE A 79 0.05 -4.56 13.08
C PHE A 79 -1.36 -5.06 12.72
N ILE A 80 -1.63 -5.29 11.43
CA ILE A 80 -2.93 -5.80 10.98
C ILE A 80 -3.24 -7.18 11.58
N LEU A 81 -2.25 -8.07 11.66
CA LEU A 81 -2.44 -9.40 12.25
C LEU A 81 -2.72 -9.34 13.75
N ILE A 82 -2.02 -8.48 14.48
CA ILE A 82 -2.26 -8.25 15.91
C ILE A 82 -3.65 -7.67 16.10
N ASP A 83 -4.01 -6.66 15.32
CA ASP A 83 -5.33 -6.03 15.37
C ASP A 83 -6.45 -7.04 15.08
N LEU A 84 -6.28 -7.88 14.06
CA LEU A 84 -7.20 -8.97 13.72
C LEU A 84 -7.34 -10.02 14.84
N ALA A 85 -6.26 -10.27 15.59
CA ALA A 85 -6.25 -11.29 16.64
C ALA A 85 -6.81 -10.79 17.98
N PHE A 86 -6.67 -9.50 18.26
CA PHE A 86 -6.93 -8.92 19.58
C PHE A 86 -7.97 -7.79 19.57
N ASP A 87 -8.45 -7.38 18.40
CA ASP A 87 -9.45 -6.32 18.21
C ASP A 87 -9.06 -5.02 18.94
N ILE A 88 -7.83 -4.55 18.69
CA ILE A 88 -7.23 -3.44 19.44
C ILE A 88 -7.79 -2.11 18.96
N VAL A 89 -7.93 -1.94 17.64
CA VAL A 89 -8.44 -0.74 16.99
C VAL A 89 -9.88 -0.98 16.59
N HIS A 90 -10.80 -0.36 17.33
CA HIS A 90 -12.21 -0.35 16.98
C HIS A 90 -12.38 0.60 15.78
N GLU A 91 -12.61 0.02 14.59
CA GLU A 91 -12.74 0.77 13.33
C GLU A 91 -13.81 1.87 13.41
N ASP A 92 -14.86 1.64 14.21
CA ASP A 92 -15.97 2.57 14.42
C ASP A 92 -15.55 3.86 15.16
N ASP A 93 -14.46 3.83 15.94
CA ASP A 93 -14.03 4.97 16.75
C ASP A 93 -12.89 5.78 16.12
N VAL A 94 -11.99 5.10 15.39
CA VAL A 94 -10.72 5.69 14.92
C VAL A 94 -10.54 5.59 13.41
N GLY A 95 -11.46 4.92 12.72
CA GLY A 95 -11.39 4.66 11.29
C GLY A 95 -10.45 3.51 10.92
N PRO A 96 -10.31 3.22 9.61
CA PRO A 96 -9.62 2.03 9.11
C PRO A 96 -8.09 2.20 9.07
N VAL A 97 -7.46 2.31 10.24
CA VAL A 97 -6.02 2.59 10.39
C VAL A 97 -5.16 1.56 9.66
N GLY A 98 -5.50 0.27 9.77
CA GLY A 98 -4.79 -0.81 9.07
C GLY A 98 -4.85 -0.68 7.55
N ALA A 99 -6.01 -0.29 7.01
CA ALA A 99 -6.19 -0.08 5.58
C ALA A 99 -5.39 1.13 5.05
N ILE A 100 -5.39 2.24 5.79
CA ILE A 100 -4.62 3.45 5.46
C ILE A 100 -3.10 3.16 5.52
N ALA A 101 -2.64 2.45 6.56
CA ALA A 101 -1.23 2.08 6.70
C ALA A 101 -0.77 1.16 5.55
N ALA A 102 -1.58 0.16 5.20
CA ALA A 102 -1.30 -0.71 4.06
C ALA A 102 -1.30 0.04 2.73
N PHE A 103 -2.25 0.96 2.53
CA PHE A 103 -2.29 1.84 1.38
C PHE A 103 -0.99 2.66 1.27
N ALA A 104 -0.59 3.31 2.37
CA ALA A 104 0.61 4.15 2.44
C ALA A 104 1.91 3.37 2.14
N VAL A 105 1.97 2.07 2.43
CA VAL A 105 3.10 1.21 2.07
C VAL A 105 2.99 0.63 0.66
N ALA A 106 1.78 0.32 0.20
CA ALA A 106 1.56 -0.28 -1.12
C ALA A 106 1.94 0.67 -2.27
N VAL A 107 1.67 1.97 -2.13
CA VAL A 107 2.01 2.97 -3.14
C VAL A 107 3.52 3.00 -3.46
N PRO A 108 4.44 3.19 -2.49
CA PRO A 108 5.87 3.15 -2.76
C PRO A 108 6.37 1.76 -3.19
N LEU A 109 5.73 0.67 -2.76
CA LEU A 109 6.03 -0.67 -3.28
C LEU A 109 5.72 -0.80 -4.78
N GLY A 110 4.64 -0.18 -5.27
CA GLY A 110 4.38 -0.10 -6.71
C GLY A 110 5.50 0.61 -7.48
N VAL A 111 6.03 1.70 -6.94
CA VAL A 111 7.18 2.40 -7.52
C VAL A 111 8.42 1.49 -7.51
N LEU A 112 8.70 0.80 -6.41
CA LEU A 112 9.81 -0.16 -6.31
C LEU A 112 9.66 -1.30 -7.33
N GLY A 113 8.43 -1.76 -7.59
CA GLY A 113 8.11 -2.83 -8.55
C GLY A 113 8.56 -2.56 -9.99
N LEU A 114 8.74 -1.30 -10.37
CA LEU A 114 9.30 -0.93 -11.68
C LEU A 114 10.76 -1.40 -11.86
N ARG A 115 11.51 -1.52 -10.76
CA ARG A 115 12.92 -1.91 -10.74
C ARG A 115 13.16 -3.27 -10.08
N ARG A 116 12.35 -3.66 -9.10
CA ARG A 116 12.44 -4.91 -8.32
C ARG A 116 11.08 -5.61 -8.24
N PRO A 117 10.53 -6.12 -9.37
CA PRO A 117 9.16 -6.61 -9.45
C PRO A 117 8.86 -7.76 -8.49
N VAL A 118 9.73 -8.79 -8.42
CA VAL A 118 9.48 -9.97 -7.57
C VAL A 118 9.42 -9.60 -6.08
N HIS A 119 10.36 -8.78 -5.60
CA HIS A 119 10.37 -8.35 -4.20
C HIS A 119 9.15 -7.48 -3.87
N ALA A 120 8.86 -6.48 -4.69
CA ALA A 120 7.68 -5.64 -4.49
C ALA A 120 6.39 -6.47 -4.51
N GLY A 121 6.29 -7.45 -5.42
CA GLY A 121 5.16 -8.35 -5.52
C GLY A 121 4.91 -9.14 -4.23
N TRP A 122 5.95 -9.75 -3.67
CA TRP A 122 5.84 -10.47 -2.40
C TRP A 122 5.48 -9.57 -1.22
N LEU A 123 6.07 -8.37 -1.14
CA LEU A 123 5.76 -7.42 -0.07
C LEU A 123 4.31 -6.90 -0.17
N LEU A 124 3.79 -6.68 -1.38
CA LEU A 124 2.39 -6.32 -1.59
C LEU A 124 1.46 -7.45 -1.15
N VAL A 125 1.77 -8.71 -1.47
CA VAL A 125 0.98 -9.85 -0.98
C VAL A 125 1.05 -9.97 0.54
N LEU A 126 2.23 -9.78 1.15
CA LEU A 126 2.42 -9.82 2.60
C LEU A 126 1.54 -8.80 3.32
N VAL A 127 1.43 -7.59 2.79
CA VAL A 127 0.60 -6.52 3.38
C VAL A 127 -0.88 -6.74 3.08
N GLY A 128 -1.22 -7.16 1.87
CA GLY A 128 -2.61 -7.30 1.44
C GLY A 128 -3.32 -8.55 1.95
N ALA A 129 -2.61 -9.65 2.19
CA ALA A 129 -3.23 -10.92 2.61
C ALA A 129 -3.89 -10.85 4.00
N PRO A 130 -3.28 -10.24 5.04
CA PRO A 130 -3.96 -10.00 6.31
C PRO A 130 -5.23 -9.16 6.18
N LEU A 131 -5.23 -8.15 5.31
CA LEU A 131 -6.41 -7.33 5.03
C LEU A 131 -7.53 -8.09 4.30
N LEU A 132 -7.19 -9.08 3.46
CA LEU A 132 -8.19 -9.96 2.88
C LEU A 132 -8.86 -10.83 3.95
N ALA A 133 -8.10 -11.22 4.97
CA ALA A 133 -8.61 -12.06 6.05
C ALA A 133 -9.52 -11.32 7.04
N SER A 134 -9.40 -9.99 7.14
CA SER A 134 -10.22 -9.20 8.07
C SER A 134 -11.67 -9.03 7.60
N LEU A 135 -12.00 -9.29 6.33
CA LEU A 135 -13.35 -9.27 5.75
C LEU A 135 -14.18 -7.97 5.97
N HIS A 136 -13.60 -6.91 6.52
CA HIS A 136 -14.21 -5.60 6.63
C HIS A 136 -14.31 -4.91 5.26
N GLY A 137 -15.42 -4.22 4.99
CA GLY A 137 -15.68 -3.63 3.67
C GLY A 137 -14.64 -2.58 3.23
N SER A 138 -14.18 -1.77 4.18
CA SER A 138 -13.09 -0.79 4.04
C SER A 138 -11.75 -1.46 3.71
N ALA A 139 -11.41 -2.55 4.41
CA ALA A 139 -10.19 -3.31 4.21
C ALA A 139 -10.13 -3.94 2.81
N MET A 140 -11.25 -4.49 2.32
CA MET A 140 -11.35 -5.11 1.01
C MET A 140 -11.07 -4.14 -0.16
N ALA A 141 -11.46 -2.87 -0.01
CA ALA A 141 -11.18 -1.82 -1.00
C ALA A 141 -9.67 -1.61 -1.21
N VAL A 142 -8.86 -1.86 -0.18
CA VAL A 142 -7.40 -1.79 -0.25
C VAL A 142 -6.78 -3.14 -0.59
N ALA A 143 -7.24 -4.20 0.07
CA ALA A 143 -6.64 -5.53 -0.03
C ALA A 143 -6.65 -6.07 -1.46
N VAL A 144 -7.78 -5.92 -2.17
CA VAL A 144 -7.96 -6.48 -3.51
C VAL A 144 -7.00 -5.84 -4.53
N PRO A 145 -6.96 -4.50 -4.70
CA PRO A 145 -5.97 -3.87 -5.57
C PRO A 145 -4.52 -4.21 -5.19
N VAL A 146 -4.20 -4.21 -3.90
CA VAL A 146 -2.83 -4.45 -3.41
C VAL A 146 -2.36 -5.87 -3.76
N VAL A 147 -3.16 -6.89 -3.46
CA VAL A 147 -2.82 -8.29 -3.76
C VAL A 147 -2.81 -8.53 -5.28
N LEU A 148 -3.75 -7.95 -6.02
CA LEU A 148 -3.79 -8.05 -7.48
C LEU A 148 -2.52 -7.48 -8.11
N VAL A 149 -2.13 -6.26 -7.74
CA VAL A 149 -0.89 -5.63 -8.20
C VAL A 149 0.32 -6.48 -7.81
N GLY A 150 0.33 -7.02 -6.59
CA GLY A 150 1.38 -7.92 -6.12
C GLY A 150 1.54 -9.13 -7.03
N GLY A 151 0.45 -9.82 -7.35
CA GLY A 151 0.41 -10.94 -8.29
C GLY A 151 0.90 -10.56 -9.69
N LEU A 152 0.47 -9.40 -10.22
CA LEU A 152 0.93 -8.92 -11.53
C LEU A 152 2.44 -8.66 -11.55
N TYR A 153 3.01 -8.09 -10.49
CA TYR A 153 4.46 -7.90 -10.39
C TYR A 153 5.22 -9.23 -10.29
N LEU A 154 4.71 -10.21 -9.55
CA LEU A 154 5.29 -11.55 -9.50
C LEU A 154 5.30 -12.19 -10.89
N LEU A 155 4.17 -12.17 -11.59
CA LEU A 155 4.06 -12.68 -12.96
C LEU A 155 5.01 -11.97 -13.92
N ALA A 156 5.16 -10.65 -13.80
CA ALA A 156 6.10 -9.87 -14.62
C ALA A 156 7.56 -10.24 -14.33
N GLY A 157 7.88 -10.57 -13.07
CA GLY A 157 9.22 -10.94 -12.62
C GLY A 157 9.67 -12.34 -13.02
N TYR A 158 8.75 -13.32 -13.02
CA TYR A 158 9.05 -14.71 -13.39
C TYR A 158 9.04 -14.98 -14.90
N ARG A 159 8.45 -14.09 -15.71
CA ARG A 159 8.39 -14.21 -17.19
C ARG A 159 9.61 -13.62 -17.92
N LYS A 160 10.78 -13.57 -17.26
CA LYS A 160 12.02 -13.03 -17.84
C LYS A 160 12.67 -13.99 -18.82
#